data_AF-A0A919N0V3-F1
#
_entry.id   AF-A0A919N0V3-F1
#
_cell.length_a   1.000
_cell.length_b   1.000
_cell.length_c   1.000
_cell.angle_alpha   90.00
_cell.angle_beta   90.00
_cell.angle_gamma   90.00
#
_symmetry.space_group_name_H-M   'P 1'
#
loop_
_entity.id
_entity.type
_entity.pdbx_description
1 polymer ?
#
loop_
_entity_poly.entity_id
_entity_poly.type
_entity_poly.pdbx_seq_one_letter_code
_entity_poly.pdbx_strand_id
1 'polypeptide(L)'
;MDYLRAVAGALEAAGVPVADWRAEGDEGWIPFDLSRVSVVSWVHDQAGVGWSAASGWYLLLIDSPGRRSVVPLRVPVRATPEEVARAVVPA
;
A
#
# COMPACT_ATOMS: atom_id res chain seq x y z
N MET A 1 -14.86 -4.27 -4.93
CA MET A 1 -14.22 -5.01 -3.84
C MET A 1 -13.09 -5.92 -4.32
N ASP A 2 -13.19 -6.57 -5.47
CA ASP A 2 -12.14 -7.50 -5.97
C ASP A 2 -10.81 -6.85 -6.37
N TYR A 3 -10.82 -5.55 -6.70
CA TYR A 3 -9.61 -4.85 -7.14
C TYR A 3 -8.57 -4.64 -6.03
N LEU A 4 -8.97 -4.24 -4.81
CA LEU A 4 -8.03 -4.11 -3.68
C LEU A 4 -7.45 -5.47 -3.28
N ARG A 5 -8.24 -6.55 -3.38
CA ARG A 5 -7.74 -7.92 -3.21
C ARG A 5 -6.69 -8.25 -4.27
N ALA A 6 -6.90 -7.87 -5.52
CA ALA A 6 -5.92 -8.09 -6.59
C ALA A 6 -4.63 -7.29 -6.34
N VAL A 7 -4.73 -6.04 -5.89
CA VAL A 7 -3.56 -5.23 -5.50
C VAL A 7 -2.81 -5.85 -4.31
N ALA A 8 -3.53 -6.30 -3.28
CA ALA A 8 -2.94 -7.02 -2.15
C ALA A 8 -2.19 -8.29 -2.62
N GLY A 9 -2.78 -9.05 -3.54
CA GLY A 9 -2.13 -10.22 -4.15
C GLY A 9 -0.88 -9.86 -4.96
N ALA A 10 -0.90 -8.75 -5.71
CA ALA A 10 0.25 -8.27 -6.47
C ALA A 10 1.38 -7.79 -5.55
N LEU A 11 1.07 -7.17 -4.42
CA LEU A 11 2.05 -6.78 -3.40
C LEU A 11 2.73 -8.01 -2.78
N GLU A 12 1.95 -9.02 -2.38
CA GLU A 12 2.49 -10.29 -1.87
C GLU A 12 3.39 -10.98 -2.91
N ALA A 13 2.95 -11.03 -4.18
CA ALA A 13 3.75 -11.59 -5.27
C ALA A 13 5.05 -10.81 -5.53
N ALA A 14 5.06 -9.50 -5.25
CA ALA A 14 6.25 -8.64 -5.34
C ALA A 14 7.13 -8.69 -4.08
N GLY A 15 6.81 -9.51 -3.08
CA GLY A 15 7.60 -9.65 -1.85
C GLY A 15 7.31 -8.56 -0.80
N VAL A 16 6.14 -7.92 -0.87
CA VAL A 16 5.61 -7.02 0.16
C VAL A 16 4.46 -7.72 0.88
N PRO A 17 4.71 -8.36 2.04
CA PRO A 17 3.67 -8.96 2.86
C PRO A 17 2.62 -7.93 3.24
N VAL A 18 1.35 -8.32 3.14
CA VAL A 18 0.20 -7.49 3.52
C VAL A 18 -0.56 -8.13 4.66
N ALA A 19 -1.16 -7.30 5.51
CA ALA A 19 -2.13 -7.71 6.50
C ALA A 19 -3.56 -7.59 5.93
N ASP A 20 -4.59 -7.55 6.79
CA ASP A 20 -5.98 -7.45 6.35
C ASP A 20 -6.26 -6.10 5.67
N TRP A 21 -6.48 -6.15 4.36
CA TRP A 21 -6.92 -5.02 3.56
C TRP A 21 -8.38 -4.69 3.84
N ARG A 22 -8.73 -3.41 3.72
CA ARG A 22 -10.07 -2.88 3.96
C ARG A 22 -10.46 -1.89 2.87
N ALA A 23 -11.75 -1.83 2.59
CA ALA A 23 -12.35 -0.86 1.68
C ALA A 23 -13.54 -0.22 2.39
N GLU A 24 -13.61 1.10 2.41
CA GLU A 24 -14.71 1.85 2.99
C GLU A 24 -15.15 2.93 1.99
N GLY A 25 -16.33 2.75 1.38
CA GLY A 25 -16.78 3.61 0.28
C GLY A 25 -15.81 3.62 -0.90
N ASP A 26 -15.37 4.83 -1.28
CA ASP A 26 -14.39 5.08 -2.35
C ASP A 26 -12.94 5.19 -1.81
N GLU A 27 -12.68 4.65 -0.64
CA GLU A 27 -11.35 4.61 -0.03
C GLU A 27 -10.90 3.16 0.21
N GLY A 28 -9.62 2.91 -0.01
CA GLY A 28 -8.98 1.62 0.16
C GLY A 28 -7.74 1.72 1.01
N TRP A 29 -7.51 0.72 1.86
CA TRP A 29 -6.33 0.62 2.69
C TRP A 29 -5.79 -0.81 2.72
N ILE A 30 -4.50 -0.96 2.42
CA ILE A 30 -3.77 -2.23 2.44
C ILE A 30 -2.56 -2.05 3.38
N PRO A 31 -2.69 -2.41 4.67
CA PRO A 31 -1.56 -2.37 5.60
C PRO A 31 -0.52 -3.43 5.23
N PHE A 32 0.75 -3.10 5.37
CA PHE A 32 1.84 -4.07 5.23
C PHE A 32 2.00 -4.86 6.53
N ASP A 33 2.31 -6.15 6.39
CA ASP A 33 2.64 -7.00 7.53
C ASP A 33 4.14 -6.88 7.83
N LEU A 34 4.46 -5.95 8.73
CA LEU A 34 5.83 -5.66 9.15
C LEU A 34 6.45 -6.76 10.03
N SER A 35 5.67 -7.78 10.42
CA SER A 35 6.20 -8.95 11.15
C SER A 35 6.81 -9.99 10.22
N ARG A 36 6.55 -9.89 8.91
CA ARG A 36 7.05 -10.81 7.87
C ARG A 36 8.19 -10.16 7.08
N VAL A 37 9.12 -11.00 6.60
CA VAL A 37 10.23 -10.53 5.75
C VAL A 37 9.68 -9.93 4.46
N SER A 38 10.08 -8.69 4.18
CA SER A 38 9.76 -7.98 2.95
C SER A 38 11.02 -7.64 2.16
N VAL A 39 10.88 -7.52 0.84
CA VAL A 39 11.93 -6.97 -0.03
C VAL A 39 12.14 -5.47 0.18
N VAL A 40 11.17 -4.79 0.81
CA VAL A 40 11.27 -3.39 1.22
C VAL A 40 11.35 -3.32 2.74
N SER A 41 12.37 -2.64 3.26
CA SER A 41 12.46 -2.38 4.70
C SER A 41 11.69 -1.11 5.05
N TRP A 42 10.69 -1.24 5.93
CA TRP A 42 9.92 -0.12 6.46
C TRP A 42 10.41 0.19 7.87
N VAL A 43 10.91 1.41 8.08
CA VAL A 43 11.39 1.87 9.40
C VAL A 43 10.29 2.45 10.28
N HIS A 44 9.04 2.35 9.82
CA HIS A 44 7.87 2.96 10.45
C HIS A 44 7.10 1.95 11.29
N ASP A 45 6.41 2.41 12.33
CA ASP A 45 5.56 1.54 13.16
C ASP A 45 4.42 0.92 12.36
N GLN A 46 3.90 1.65 11.37
CA GLN A 46 2.96 1.14 10.39
C GLN A 46 3.29 1.69 9.01
N ALA A 47 3.10 0.86 8.00
CA ALA A 47 3.20 1.24 6.61
C ALA A 47 2.14 0.50 5.80
N GLY A 48 1.76 1.07 4.65
CA GLY A 48 0.82 0.43 3.75
C GLY A 48 0.47 1.32 2.57
N VAL A 49 -0.38 0.79 1.70
CA VAL A 49 -0.87 1.48 0.51
C VAL A 49 -2.31 1.89 0.72
N GLY A 50 -2.58 3.17 0.53
CA GLY A 50 -3.92 3.70 0.46
C GLY A 50 -4.32 4.06 -0.97
N TRP A 51 -5.62 4.06 -1.21
CA TRP A 51 -6.24 4.60 -2.41
C TRP A 51 -7.41 5.50 -2.03
N SER A 52 -7.55 6.64 -2.71
CA SER A 52 -8.78 7.44 -2.66
C SER A 52 -9.09 8.01 -4.04
N ALA A 53 -10.36 8.26 -4.33
CA ALA A 53 -10.76 8.91 -5.58
C ALA A 53 -10.11 10.30 -5.77
N ALA A 54 -9.83 11.01 -4.67
CA ALA A 54 -9.27 12.36 -4.71
C ALA A 54 -7.74 12.39 -4.91
N SER A 55 -7.01 11.42 -4.33
CA SER A 55 -5.54 11.43 -4.30
C SER A 55 -4.91 10.32 -5.12
N GLY A 56 -5.70 9.37 -5.62
CA GLY A 56 -5.18 8.17 -6.26
C GLY A 56 -4.47 7.27 -5.26
N TRP A 57 -3.39 6.63 -5.70
CA TRP A 57 -2.59 5.71 -4.90
C TRP A 57 -1.51 6.44 -4.10
N TYR A 58 -1.33 6.06 -2.84
CA TYR A 58 -0.33 6.64 -1.97
C TYR A 58 0.20 5.62 -0.95
N LEU A 59 1.42 5.84 -0.47
CA LEU A 59 1.92 5.20 0.74
C LEU A 59 1.50 6.03 1.95
N LEU A 60 1.00 5.36 2.97
CA LEU A 60 0.80 5.94 4.29
C LEU A 60 1.80 5.32 5.25
N LEU A 61 2.60 6.18 5.87
CA LEU A 61 3.67 5.82 6.79
C LEU A 61 3.34 6.46 8.15
N ILE A 62 3.37 5.69 9.23
CA ILE A 62 2.97 6.14 10.56
C ILE A 62 4.07 5.79 11.57
N ASP A 63 4.56 6.78 12.29
CA ASP A 63 5.46 6.64 13.44
C ASP A 63 4.76 7.12 14.72
N SER A 64 4.91 6.37 15.81
CA SER A 64 4.37 6.75 17.11
C SER A 64 5.34 7.65 17.87
N PRO A 65 4.85 8.70 18.56
CA PRO A 65 3.44 9.11 18.62
C PRO A 65 3.04 10.03 17.45
N GLY A 66 2.10 9.55 16.61
CA GLY A 66 1.23 10.38 15.78
C GLY A 66 1.80 11.02 14.51
N ARG A 67 3.05 10.76 14.14
CA ARG A 67 3.60 11.30 12.88
C ARG A 67 3.09 10.48 11.72
N ARG A 68 2.43 11.14 10.77
CA ARG A 68 1.90 10.51 9.55
C ARG A 68 2.51 11.19 8.33
N SER A 69 3.02 10.38 7.40
CA SER A 69 3.54 10.83 6.12
C SER A 69 2.74 10.16 5.01
N VAL A 70 2.26 10.97 4.06
CA VAL A 70 1.57 10.50 2.85
C VAL A 70 2.49 10.75 1.67
N VAL A 71 2.88 9.67 0.97
CA VAL A 71 3.74 9.75 -0.21
C VAL A 71 2.94 9.31 -1.44
N PRO A 72 2.61 10.23 -2.36
CA PRO A 72 1.89 9.86 -3.57
C PRO A 72 2.69 8.85 -4.41
N LEU A 73 2.04 7.78 -4.84
CA LEU A 73 2.63 6.84 -5.78
C LEU A 73 2.50 7.42 -7.19
N ARG A 74 3.58 7.37 -7.97
CA ARG A 74 3.61 7.89 -9.35
C ARG A 74 2.98 6.89 -10.34
N VAL A 75 1.74 6.51 -10.07
CA VAL A 75 0.92 5.63 -10.92
C VAL A 75 -0.41 6.30 -11.25
N PRO A 76 -1.02 5.98 -12.40
CA PRO A 76 -2.36 6.46 -12.72
C PRO A 76 -3.38 6.07 -11.63
N VAL A 77 -4.43 6.88 -11.46
CA VAL A 77 -5.54 6.58 -10.53
C VAL A 77 -6.17 5.22 -10.83
N ARG A 78 -6.22 4.85 -12.12
CA ARG A 78 -6.62 3.52 -12.61
C ARG A 78 -5.39 2.76 -13.11
N ALA A 79 -4.56 2.29 -12.18
CA ALA A 79 -3.42 1.44 -12.46
C ALA A 79 -3.81 -0.05 -12.46
N THR A 80 -3.01 -0.94 -13.06
CA THR A 80 -3.16 -2.38 -12.79
C THR A 80 -2.60 -2.71 -11.40
N PRO A 81 -3.02 -3.83 -10.77
CA PRO A 81 -2.44 -4.30 -9.52
C PRO A 81 -0.90 -4.35 -9.52
N GLU A 82 -0.31 -4.80 -10.62
CA GLU A 82 1.14 -4.95 -10.80
C GLU A 82 1.86 -3.61 -10.98
N GLU A 83 1.19 -2.61 -11.57
CA GLU A 83 1.72 -1.25 -11.63
C GLU A 83 1.78 -0.62 -10.23
N VAL A 84 0.76 -0.84 -9.39
CA VAL A 84 0.77 -0.39 -8.00
C VAL A 84 1.88 -1.07 -7.21
N ALA A 85 2.00 -2.40 -7.32
CA ALA A 85 3.05 -3.15 -6.61
C ALA A 85 4.47 -2.70 -7.02
N ARG A 86 4.72 -2.49 -8.32
CA ARG A 86 6.00 -1.94 -8.82
C ARG A 86 6.28 -0.52 -8.37
N ALA A 87 5.27 0.28 -8.07
CA ALA A 87 5.47 1.63 -7.55
C ALA A 87 5.82 1.64 -6.04
N VAL A 88 5.50 0.56 -5.32
CA VAL A 88 5.84 0.37 -3.90
C VAL A 88 7.24 -0.20 -3.74
N VAL A 89 7.62 -1.15 -4.59
CA VAL A 89 8.94 -1.78 -4.55
C VAL A 89 9.92 -0.95 -5.39
N PRO A 90 10.96 -0.34 -4.80
CA PRO A 90 12.01 0.29 -5.58
C PRO A 90 12.69 -0.77 -6.47
N ALA A 91 12.92 -0.41 -7.74
CA ALA A 91 13.66 -1.24 -8.69
C ALA A 91 15.11 -1.48 -8.24
#